data_AF-A0A357F7L1-F1
#
_entry.id   AF-A0A357F7L1-F1
#
_cell.length_a   1.000
_cell.length_b   1.000
_cell.length_c   1.000
_cell.angle_alpha   90.00
_cell.angle_beta   90.00
_cell.angle_gamma   90.00
#
_symmetry.space_group_name_H-M   'P 1'
#
loop_
_entity.id
_entity.type
_entity.pdbx_description
1 polymer ?
#
loop_
_entity_poly.entity_id
_entity_poly.type
_entity_poly.pdbx_seq_one_letter_code
_entity_poly.pdbx_strand_id
1 'polypeptide(L)'
;MRKKPLVYSLFFQGGILLLLFILQFFLPTYHHSSVSKIMVLASYAVAYNFLLGYTGLMSLGHAMFFAAGMYAAGLGIYYLELSALGGLLFGAGFTLVLSLIFGLFALRTSGVSFLIVTLMFGQTFYLSILYFNEFTFGQDDFEISRI
;
A
#
# COMPACT_ATOMS: atom_id res chain seq x y z
N MET A 1 -17.45 -5.06 -25.35
CA MET A 1 -16.32 -4.46 -24.59
C MET A 1 -15.01 -5.06 -25.11
N ARG A 2 -14.13 -4.23 -25.69
CA ARG A 2 -12.94 -4.65 -26.46
C ARG A 2 -11.88 -5.23 -25.52
N LYS A 3 -11.69 -6.55 -25.52
CA LYS A 3 -10.57 -7.25 -24.89
C LYS A 3 -9.26 -6.84 -25.57
N LYS A 4 -8.73 -5.65 -25.27
CA LYS A 4 -7.30 -5.39 -25.52
C LYS A 4 -6.53 -6.46 -24.73
N PRO A 5 -5.45 -7.07 -25.26
CA PRO A 5 -4.79 -8.14 -24.55
C PRO A 5 -4.20 -7.54 -23.28
N LEU A 6 -4.73 -7.92 -22.12
CA LEU A 6 -4.35 -7.42 -20.79
C LEU A 6 -2.81 -7.42 -20.59
N VAL A 7 -2.15 -8.35 -21.27
CA VAL A 7 -0.70 -8.51 -21.40
C VAL A 7 -0.01 -7.20 -21.81
N TYR A 8 -0.54 -6.41 -22.75
CA TYR A 8 0.08 -5.13 -23.16
C TYR A 8 0.03 -4.08 -22.04
N SER A 9 -1.05 -4.04 -21.25
CA SER A 9 -1.17 -3.12 -20.11
C SER A 9 -0.18 -3.49 -19.00
N LEU A 10 -0.04 -4.79 -18.72
CA LEU A 10 0.92 -5.32 -17.77
C LEU A 10 2.36 -5.07 -18.20
N PHE A 11 2.67 -5.29 -19.47
CA PHE A 11 4.00 -5.05 -20.02
C PHE A 11 4.35 -3.56 -19.97
N PHE A 12 3.39 -2.68 -20.24
CA PHE A 12 3.57 -1.24 -20.14
C PHE A 12 3.80 -0.78 -18.68
N GLN A 13 3.02 -1.32 -17.73
CA GLN A 13 3.17 -1.03 -16.30
C GLN A 13 4.48 -1.54 -15.73
N GLY A 14 4.88 -2.77 -16.08
CA GLY A 14 6.19 -3.33 -15.74
C GLY A 14 7.32 -2.51 -16.36
N GLY A 15 7.17 -2.07 -17.61
CA GLY A 15 8.11 -1.18 -18.29
C GLY A 15 8.27 0.17 -17.59
N ILE A 16 7.18 0.77 -17.10
CA ILE A 16 7.21 2.01 -16.31
C ILE A 16 7.97 1.80 -15.00
N LEU A 17 7.70 0.72 -14.27
CA LEU A 17 8.41 0.43 -13.01
C LEU A 17 9.90 0.20 -13.24
N LEU A 18 10.26 -0.52 -14.30
CA LEU A 18 11.67 -0.73 -14.70
C LEU A 18 12.34 0.59 -15.07
N LEU A 19 11.66 1.45 -15.84
CA LEU A 19 12.18 2.76 -16.22
C LEU A 19 12.41 3.64 -14.98
N LEU A 20 11.47 3.67 -14.03
CA LEU A 20 11.62 4.40 -12.77
C LEU A 20 12.77 3.85 -11.92
N PHE A 21 12.95 2.53 -11.88
CA PHE A 21 14.06 1.89 -11.17
C PHE A 21 15.42 2.25 -11.79
N ILE A 22 15.53 2.21 -13.11
CA ILE A 22 16.77 2.60 -13.82
C ILE A 22 17.04 4.09 -13.60
N LEU A 23 16.00 4.92 -13.66
CA LEU A 23 16.10 6.36 -13.49
C LEU A 23 16.65 6.72 -12.11
N GLN A 24 16.33 5.96 -11.05
CA GLN A 24 16.90 6.17 -9.71
C GLN A 24 18.44 6.15 -9.67
N PHE A 25 19.11 5.38 -10.54
CA PHE A 25 20.58 5.31 -10.56
C PHE A 25 21.25 6.50 -11.27
N PHE A 26 20.49 7.27 -12.06
CA PHE A 26 21.01 8.41 -12.82
C PHE A 26 20.71 9.77 -12.18
N LEU A 27 19.86 9.83 -11.14
CA LEU A 27 19.49 11.10 -10.52
C LEU A 27 20.47 11.55 -9.42
N PRO A 28 20.67 12.88 -9.26
CA PRO A 28 21.40 13.46 -8.14
C PRO A 28 20.75 13.15 -6.78
N THR A 29 21.57 13.08 -5.72
CA THR A 29 21.19 12.69 -4.34
C THR A 29 19.98 13.43 -3.78
N TYR A 30 19.75 14.67 -4.19
CA TYR A 30 18.59 15.49 -3.78
C TYR A 30 17.25 14.90 -4.21
N HIS A 31 17.19 14.19 -5.32
CA HIS A 31 15.94 13.65 -5.87
C HIS A 31 15.67 12.21 -5.46
N HIS A 32 16.59 11.52 -4.80
CA HIS A 32 16.43 10.11 -4.40
C HIS A 32 15.21 9.87 -3.49
N SER A 33 14.93 10.77 -2.55
CA SER A 33 13.77 10.65 -1.65
C SER A 33 12.45 10.82 -2.41
N SER A 34 12.38 11.81 -3.31
CA SER A 34 11.21 12.03 -4.16
C SER A 34 10.96 10.86 -5.11
N VAL A 35 12.01 10.34 -5.75
CA VAL A 35 11.91 9.18 -6.65
C VAL A 35 11.48 7.94 -5.88
N SER A 36 12.01 7.69 -4.67
CA SER A 36 11.57 6.58 -3.82
C SER A 36 10.08 6.65 -3.51
N LYS A 37 9.56 7.82 -3.11
CA LYS A 37 8.11 8.02 -2.89
C LYS A 37 7.28 7.77 -4.15
N ILE A 38 7.75 8.24 -5.30
CA ILE A 38 7.10 8.00 -6.59
C ILE A 38 7.09 6.51 -6.92
N MET A 39 8.18 5.80 -6.71
CA MET A 39 8.27 4.35 -6.96
C MET A 39 7.30 3.56 -6.09
N VAL A 40 7.18 3.93 -4.82
CA VAL A 40 6.25 3.31 -3.88
C VAL A 40 4.80 3.55 -4.32
N LEU A 41 4.43 4.79 -4.66
CA LEU A 41 3.08 5.13 -5.14
C LEU A 41 2.77 4.49 -6.51
N ALA A 42 3.76 4.39 -7.40
CA ALA A 42 3.61 3.73 -8.68
C ALA A 42 3.36 2.22 -8.50
N SER A 43 4.12 1.57 -7.60
CA SER A 43 3.92 0.15 -7.28
C SER A 43 2.52 -0.11 -6.71
N TYR A 44 2.05 0.78 -5.82
CA TYR A 44 0.69 0.74 -5.29
C TYR A 44 -0.37 0.91 -6.40
N ALA A 45 -0.18 1.86 -7.33
CA ALA A 45 -1.10 2.07 -8.45
C ALA A 45 -1.15 0.86 -9.40
N VAL A 46 -0.02 0.19 -9.65
CA VAL A 46 0.04 -1.04 -10.45
C VAL A 46 -0.68 -2.19 -9.76
N ALA A 47 -0.51 -2.37 -8.45
CA ALA A 47 -1.23 -3.37 -7.67
C ALA A 47 -2.75 -3.13 -7.71
N TYR A 48 -3.19 -1.88 -7.58
CA TYR A 48 -4.59 -1.52 -7.68
C TYR A 48 -5.15 -1.78 -9.09
N ASN A 49 -4.41 -1.40 -10.14
CA ASN A 49 -4.82 -1.66 -11.51
C ASN A 49 -4.88 -3.17 -11.82
N PHE A 50 -3.99 -3.97 -11.25
CA PHE A 50 -4.04 -5.42 -11.36
C PHE A 50 -5.36 -5.94 -10.77
N LEU A 51 -5.69 -5.56 -9.55
CA LEU A 51 -6.93 -6.00 -8.92
C LEU A 51 -8.16 -5.58 -9.74
N LEU A 52 -8.24 -4.31 -10.13
CA LEU A 52 -9.35 -3.76 -10.91
C LEU A 52 -9.43 -4.38 -12.31
N GLY A 53 -8.30 -4.61 -12.96
CA GLY A 53 -8.22 -5.17 -14.31
C GLY A 53 -8.57 -6.65 -14.38
N TYR A 54 -8.26 -7.44 -13.35
CA TYR A 54 -8.57 -8.88 -13.31
C TYR A 54 -9.94 -9.18 -12.71
N THR A 55 -10.34 -8.49 -11.64
CA THR A 55 -11.60 -8.77 -10.94
C THR A 55 -12.77 -7.94 -11.44
N GLY A 56 -12.51 -6.80 -12.09
CA GLY A 56 -13.54 -5.82 -12.47
C GLY A 56 -14.17 -5.10 -11.28
N LEU A 57 -13.69 -5.33 -10.05
CA LEU A 57 -14.18 -4.69 -8.83
C LEU A 57 -13.32 -3.46 -8.51
N MET A 58 -13.99 -2.33 -8.31
CA MET A 58 -13.34 -1.08 -7.88
C MET A 58 -13.36 -1.03 -6.34
N SER A 59 -12.19 -1.12 -5.70
CA SER A 59 -12.04 -1.08 -4.25
C SER A 59 -11.54 0.29 -3.79
N LEU A 60 -12.39 1.08 -3.12
CA LEU A 60 -11.98 2.40 -2.61
C LEU A 60 -11.15 2.32 -1.31
N GLY A 61 -11.19 1.17 -0.63
CA GLY A 61 -10.46 0.95 0.62
C GLY A 61 -9.01 0.49 0.44
N HIS A 62 -8.49 0.41 -0.79
CA HIS A 62 -7.20 -0.22 -1.06
C HIS A 62 -6.02 0.45 -0.31
N ALA A 63 -6.15 1.75 -0.01
CA ALA A 63 -5.14 2.53 0.70
C ALA A 63 -4.98 2.07 2.15
N MET A 64 -6.02 1.45 2.73
CA MET A 64 -5.99 0.87 4.07
C MET A 64 -4.93 -0.22 4.19
N PHE A 65 -4.83 -1.13 3.21
CA PHE A 65 -3.85 -2.23 3.26
C PHE A 65 -2.42 -1.71 3.13
N PHE A 66 -2.23 -0.69 2.30
CA PHE A 66 -0.95 -0.02 2.14
C PHE A 66 -0.53 0.72 3.42
N ALA A 67 -1.44 1.48 4.03
CA ALA A 67 -1.21 2.14 5.32
C ALA A 67 -0.94 1.12 6.44
N ALA A 68 -1.73 0.06 6.55
CA ALA A 68 -1.55 -0.99 7.56
C ALA A 68 -0.15 -1.62 7.49
N GLY A 69 0.39 -1.84 6.28
CA GLY A 69 1.73 -2.40 6.10
C GLY A 69 2.84 -1.43 6.52
N MET A 70 2.71 -0.15 6.16
CA MET A 70 3.66 0.88 6.57
C MET A 70 3.65 1.11 8.07
N TYR A 71 2.46 1.22 8.69
CA TYR A 71 2.35 1.37 10.15
C TYR A 71 2.85 0.14 10.88
N ALA A 72 2.53 -1.07 10.43
CA ALA A 72 3.04 -2.28 11.07
C ALA A 72 4.57 -2.38 10.97
N ALA A 73 5.16 -2.02 9.83
CA ALA A 73 6.61 -1.97 9.67
C ALA A 73 7.25 -0.89 10.56
N GLY A 74 6.70 0.33 10.57
CA GLY A 74 7.21 1.45 11.36
C GLY A 74 7.11 1.21 12.87
N LEU A 75 5.93 0.77 13.35
CA LEU A 75 5.72 0.43 14.75
C LEU A 75 6.52 -0.82 15.16
N GLY A 76 6.72 -1.77 14.25
CA GLY A 76 7.60 -2.91 14.48
C GLY A 76 9.05 -2.50 14.70
N ILE A 77 9.56 -1.58 13.88
CA ILE A 77 10.92 -1.05 14.06
C ILE A 77 11.01 -0.24 15.36
N TYR A 78 10.00 0.59 15.66
CA TYR A 78 10.01 1.46 16.82
C TYR A 78 9.84 0.73 18.16
N TYR A 79 8.84 -0.15 18.28
CA TYR A 79 8.52 -0.82 19.55
C TYR A 79 9.20 -2.17 19.74
N LEU A 80 9.45 -2.93 18.66
CA LEU A 80 10.08 -4.25 18.73
C LEU A 80 11.57 -4.21 18.37
N GLU A 81 12.13 -3.02 18.11
CA GLU A 81 13.53 -2.82 17.72
C GLU A 81 13.98 -3.72 16.56
N LEU A 82 13.03 -4.02 15.66
CA LEU A 82 13.27 -4.88 14.51
C LEU A 82 14.24 -4.20 13.53
N SER A 83 15.14 -4.98 12.93
CA SER A 83 15.93 -4.51 11.80
C SER A 83 15.03 -4.05 10.64
N ALA A 84 15.52 -3.19 9.76
CA ALA A 84 14.74 -2.69 8.62
C ALA A 84 14.12 -3.83 7.78
N LEU A 85 14.86 -4.93 7.59
CA LEU A 85 14.35 -6.11 6.87
C LEU A 85 13.33 -6.89 7.70
N GLY A 86 13.53 -6.99 9.02
CA GLY A 86 12.56 -7.59 9.95
C GLY A 86 11.24 -6.81 10.02
N GLY A 87 11.31 -5.48 10.07
CA GLY A 87 10.13 -4.60 10.02
C GLY A 87 9.35 -4.75 8.73
N LEU A 88 10.04 -4.86 7.58
CA LEU A 88 9.40 -5.08 6.29
C LEU A 88 8.66 -6.43 6.23
N LEU A 89 9.28 -7.51 6.71
CA LEU A 89 8.64 -8.83 6.77
C LEU A 89 7.46 -8.85 7.74
N PHE A 90 7.59 -8.18 8.88
CA PHE A 90 6.52 -8.03 9.85
C PHE A 90 5.33 -7.26 9.27
N GLY A 91 5.57 -6.12 8.62
CA GLY A 91 4.55 -5.34 7.96
C GLY A 91 3.85 -6.12 6.83
N ALA A 92 4.62 -6.84 6.00
CA ALA A 92 4.07 -7.70 4.97
C ALA A 92 3.20 -8.82 5.56
N GLY A 93 3.66 -9.48 6.62
CA GLY A 93 2.91 -10.52 7.33
C GLY A 93 1.61 -9.98 7.95
N PHE A 94 1.67 -8.82 8.60
CA PHE A 94 0.50 -8.17 9.19
C PHE A 94 -0.54 -7.81 8.13
N THR A 95 -0.13 -7.17 7.03
CA THR A 95 -1.03 -6.82 5.92
C THR A 95 -1.62 -8.05 5.24
N LEU A 96 -0.86 -9.15 5.15
CA LEU A 96 -1.37 -10.42 4.60
C LEU A 96 -2.53 -10.95 5.46
N VAL A 97 -2.33 -11.04 6.77
CA VAL A 97 -3.37 -11.48 7.72
C VAL A 97 -4.58 -10.54 7.65
N LEU A 98 -4.35 -9.23 7.66
CA LEU A 98 -5.41 -8.24 7.57
C LEU A 98 -6.18 -8.37 6.25
N SER A 99 -5.50 -8.49 5.11
CA SER A 99 -6.12 -8.70 3.80
C SER A 99 -6.94 -9.98 3.72
N LEU A 100 -6.54 -11.06 4.40
CA LEU A 100 -7.34 -12.29 4.45
C LEU A 100 -8.64 -12.07 5.22
N ILE A 101 -8.57 -11.45 6.40
CA ILE A 101 -9.75 -11.15 7.22
C ILE A 101 -10.73 -10.29 6.42
N PHE A 102 -10.25 -9.18 5.85
CA PHE A 102 -11.10 -8.28 5.05
C PHE A 102 -11.58 -8.91 3.76
N GLY A 103 -10.76 -9.74 3.11
CA GLY A 103 -11.14 -10.49 1.91
C GLY A 103 -12.37 -11.36 2.14
N LEU A 104 -12.43 -12.06 3.29
CA LEU A 104 -13.58 -12.88 3.67
C LEU A 104 -14.89 -12.09 3.78
N PHE A 105 -14.83 -10.85 4.27
CA PHE A 105 -16.01 -9.98 4.32
C PHE A 105 -16.36 -9.42 2.94
N ALA A 106 -15.34 -8.98 2.19
CA ALA A 106 -15.52 -8.33 0.91
C ALA A 106 -16.13 -9.27 -0.15
N LEU A 107 -15.78 -10.57 -0.11
CA LEU A 107 -16.33 -11.64 -0.95
C LEU A 107 -17.85 -11.83 -0.82
N ARG A 108 -18.48 -11.33 0.27
CA ARG A 108 -19.94 -11.42 0.47
C ARG A 108 -20.71 -10.28 -0.19
N THR A 109 -20.03 -9.28 -0.75
CA THR A 109 -20.64 -8.10 -1.36
C THR A 109 -20.25 -7.99 -2.82
N SER A 110 -21.17 -7.51 -3.67
CA SER A 110 -20.89 -7.32 -5.10
C SER A 110 -21.41 -5.96 -5.58
N GLY A 111 -20.82 -5.48 -6.67
CA GLY A 111 -21.21 -4.21 -7.29
C GLY A 111 -20.98 -3.00 -6.39
N VAL A 112 -22.00 -2.14 -6.26
CA VAL A 112 -21.90 -0.87 -5.52
C VAL A 112 -21.72 -1.09 -4.01
N SER A 113 -22.30 -2.16 -3.46
CA SER A 113 -22.14 -2.48 -2.04
C SER A 113 -20.68 -2.78 -1.66
N PHE A 114 -19.92 -3.44 -2.54
CA PHE A 114 -18.48 -3.68 -2.34
C PHE A 114 -17.71 -2.36 -2.26
N LEU A 115 -18.06 -1.41 -3.11
CA LEU A 115 -17.43 -0.09 -3.17
C LEU A 115 -17.66 0.71 -1.89
N ILE A 116 -18.90 0.74 -1.39
CA ILE A 116 -19.28 1.44 -0.15
C ILE A 116 -18.59 0.78 1.06
N VAL A 117 -18.67 -0.55 1.18
CA VAL A 117 -18.10 -1.28 2.32
C VAL A 117 -16.59 -1.09 2.38
N THR A 118 -15.89 -1.16 1.25
CA THR A 118 -14.43 -0.93 1.23
C THR A 118 -14.06 0.51 1.57
N LEU A 119 -14.83 1.51 1.12
CA LEU A 119 -14.65 2.91 1.53
C LEU A 119 -14.81 3.05 3.05
N MET A 120 -15.90 2.52 3.62
CA MET A 120 -16.16 2.62 5.06
C MET A 120 -15.04 1.97 5.88
N PHE A 121 -14.52 0.82 5.45
CA PHE A 121 -13.38 0.22 6.12
C PHE A 121 -12.11 1.08 6.05
N GLY A 122 -11.81 1.65 4.88
CA GLY A 122 -10.69 2.57 4.74
C GLY A 122 -10.83 3.79 5.66
N GLN A 123 -12.03 4.35 5.74
CA GLN A 123 -12.30 5.49 6.61
C GLN A 123 -12.23 5.12 8.10
N THR A 124 -12.76 3.97 8.49
CA THR A 124 -12.68 3.47 9.87
C THR A 124 -11.23 3.26 10.30
N PHE A 125 -10.39 2.71 9.41
CA PHE A 125 -8.98 2.50 9.70
C PHE A 125 -8.22 3.82 9.84
N TYR A 126 -8.49 4.78 8.95
CA TYR A 126 -7.96 6.13 9.05
C TYR A 126 -8.33 6.80 10.37
N LEU A 127 -9.60 6.72 10.78
CA LEU A 127 -10.06 7.26 12.05
C LEU A 127 -9.48 6.52 13.24
N SER A 128 -9.26 5.21 13.13
CA SER A 128 -8.65 4.39 14.19
C SER A 128 -7.20 4.81 14.43
N ILE A 129 -6.42 5.05 13.37
CA ILE A 129 -5.05 5.60 13.50
C ILE A 129 -5.08 6.94 14.24
N LEU A 130 -5.97 7.85 13.85
CA LEU A 130 -6.06 9.16 14.51
C LEU A 130 -6.56 9.07 15.95
N TYR A 131 -7.49 8.17 16.25
CA TYR A 131 -8.01 7.97 17.60
C TYR A 131 -6.95 7.39 18.54
N PHE A 132 -6.15 6.44 18.07
CA PHE A 132 -5.03 5.86 18.80
C PHE A 132 -3.71 6.60 18.51
N ASN A 133 -3.76 7.93 18.46
CA ASN A 133 -2.58 8.75 18.17
C ASN A 133 -1.44 8.50 19.18
N GLU A 134 -1.73 8.27 20.47
CA GLU A 134 -0.70 8.01 21.48
C GLU A 134 0.20 6.80 21.17
N PHE A 135 -0.33 5.80 20.45
CA PHE A 135 0.40 4.58 20.11
C PHE A 135 0.84 4.52 18.65
N THR A 136 0.05 5.11 17.76
CA THR A 136 0.35 5.10 16.31
C THR A 136 1.17 6.30 15.87
N PHE A 137 1.37 7.28 16.74
CA PHE A 137 1.88 8.62 16.44
C PHE A 137 1.00 9.40 15.45
N GLY A 138 -0.15 8.86 15.04
CA GLY A 138 -1.07 9.49 14.10
C GLY A 138 -0.38 10.03 12.85
N GLN A 139 -0.31 11.36 12.71
CA GLN A 139 0.38 12.03 11.60
C GLN A 139 1.74 12.61 11.98
N ASP A 140 2.16 12.45 13.23
CA ASP A 140 3.46 12.91 13.70
C ASP A 140 4.53 11.97 13.12
N ASP A 141 5.47 12.54 12.38
CA ASP A 141 6.53 11.79 11.70
C ASP A 141 7.36 10.98 12.70
N PHE A 142 7.67 9.73 12.35
CA PHE A 142 8.65 8.92 13.07
C PHE A 142 10.05 9.52 12.86
N GLU A 143 10.57 10.29 13.81
CA GLU A 143 11.97 10.75 13.78
C GLU A 143 12.91 9.58 14.09
N ILE A 144 13.31 8.84 13.05
CA ILE A 144 14.35 7.79 13.13
C ILE A 144 15.77 8.39 13.23
N SER A 145 15.91 9.65 13.70
CA SER A 145 17.21 10.34 13.82
C SER A 145 17.88 10.16 15.19
N ARG A 146 17.24 9.45 16.11
CA ARG A 146 17.74 9.21 17.48
C ARG A 146 18.46 7.87 17.67
N ILE A 147 19.00 7.29 16.60
CA ILE A 147 19.96 6.17 16.66
C ILE A 147 21.22 6.57 15.90
#